data_AF-A0A2N2N046-F1
#
_entry.id   AF-A0A2N2N046-F1
#
_cell.length_a   1.000
_cell.length_b   1.000
_cell.length_c   1.000
_cell.angle_alpha   90.00
_cell.angle_beta   90.00
_cell.angle_gamma   90.00
#
_symmetry.space_group_name_H-M   'P 1'
#
loop_
_entity.id
_entity.type
_entity.pdbx_description
1 polymer ?
#
loop_
_entity_poly.entity_id
_entity_poly.type
_entity_poly.pdbx_seq_one_letter_code
_entity_poly.pdbx_strand_id
1 'polypeptide(L)'
;MKQNRYNLFRRLLISILVFSFLIILTGCNSTILSFLSTATTTPTVTPLPTHTPTSTPRPTNTPTVTPTPDKGSFVNPLGIGESITVKPFRYEVDTIFEEKYVMDCTLLEIVTGDDALKIAKQERVWSPYDPLVEGQEYLALRLRLKLQIAKNENVVETLYPYWSTTLRYENNGVDIWSADFTKIFAEGYPPIEGENWVIFKYKSGTKPFLYFSPYLAVSEQVGIRNTGAYFKLFE
;
A
#
# COMPACT_ATOMS: atom_id res chain seq x y z
N MET A 1 27.20 -36.29 28.26
CA MET A 1 26.36 -37.06 27.29
C MET A 1 25.12 -36.31 26.75
N LYS A 2 24.58 -35.26 27.39
CA LYS A 2 23.38 -34.54 26.88
C LYS A 2 23.61 -33.70 25.61
N GLN A 3 24.81 -33.12 25.43
CA GLN A 3 25.12 -32.23 24.30
C GLN A 3 25.04 -32.93 22.92
N ASN A 4 25.42 -34.21 22.83
CA ASN A 4 25.43 -34.94 21.57
C ASN A 4 24.03 -35.28 21.03
N ARG A 5 23.04 -35.41 21.92
CA ARG A 5 21.66 -35.70 21.51
C ARG A 5 20.97 -34.48 20.87
N TYR A 6 21.32 -33.29 21.32
CA TYR A 6 20.78 -32.04 20.77
C TYR A 6 21.26 -31.78 19.33
N ASN A 7 22.55 -32.02 19.06
CA ASN A 7 23.12 -31.85 17.73
C ASN A 7 22.57 -32.85 16.71
N LEU A 8 22.27 -34.08 17.14
CA LEU A 8 21.66 -35.09 16.28
C LEU A 8 20.21 -34.71 15.92
N PHE A 9 19.42 -34.26 16.90
CA PHE A 9 18.03 -33.86 16.67
C PHE A 9 17.92 -32.64 15.75
N ARG A 10 18.79 -31.64 15.94
CA ARG A 10 18.85 -30.44 15.09
C ARG A 10 19.19 -30.79 13.62
N ARG A 11 20.10 -31.73 13.38
CA ARG A 11 20.44 -32.18 12.02
C ARG A 11 19.29 -32.94 11.37
N LEU A 12 18.58 -33.79 12.13
CA LEU A 12 17.42 -34.53 11.63
C LEU A 12 16.28 -33.58 11.22
N LEU A 13 15.99 -32.57 12.05
CA LEU A 13 14.94 -31.58 11.78
C LEU A 13 15.23 -30.77 10.50
N ILE A 14 16.49 -30.34 10.32
CA ILE A 14 16.91 -29.61 9.12
C ILE A 14 16.76 -30.48 7.87
N SER A 15 17.15 -31.76 7.91
CA SER A 15 16.96 -32.67 6.77
C SER A 15 15.50 -32.87 6.41
N ILE A 16 14.59 -32.98 7.39
CA ILE A 16 13.16 -33.13 7.14
C ILE A 16 12.60 -31.88 6.44
N LEU A 17 12.94 -30.68 6.92
CA LEU A 17 12.47 -29.42 6.32
C LEU A 17 12.95 -29.23 4.88
N VAL A 18 14.20 -29.58 4.58
CA VAL A 18 14.75 -29.50 3.21
C VAL A 18 14.05 -30.49 2.28
N PHE A 19 13.75 -31.70 2.75
CA PHE A 19 13.07 -32.72 1.93
C PHE A 19 11.61 -32.36 1.65
N SER A 20 10.90 -31.78 2.62
CA SER A 20 9.53 -31.29 2.43
C SER A 20 9.44 -30.12 1.44
N PHE A 21 10.44 -29.23 1.41
CA PHE A 21 10.46 -28.11 0.45
C PHE A 21 10.69 -28.57 -1.00
N LEU A 22 11.45 -29.66 -1.20
CA LEU A 22 11.73 -30.20 -2.53
C LEU A 22 10.50 -30.81 -3.23
N ILE A 23 9.54 -31.32 -2.45
CA ILE A 23 8.32 -31.97 -2.97
C ILE A 23 7.32 -30.94 -3.52
N ILE A 24 7.38 -29.68 -3.07
CA ILE A 24 6.44 -28.62 -3.47
C ILE A 24 6.80 -28.03 -4.85
N LEU A 25 8.03 -28.25 -5.34
CA LEU A 25 8.52 -27.70 -6.62
C LEU A 25 8.16 -28.54 -7.86
N THR A 26 7.50 -29.70 -7.71
CA THR A 26 7.12 -30.59 -8.82
C THR A 26 5.62 -30.59 -9.11
N GLY A 27 4.95 -29.43 -9.03
CA GLY A 27 3.51 -29.29 -9.24
C GLY A 27 3.11 -28.74 -10.63
N CYS A 28 2.66 -29.65 -11.51
CA CYS A 28 1.71 -29.50 -12.61
C CYS A 28 1.82 -28.33 -13.62
N ASN A 29 2.37 -28.65 -14.80
CA ASN A 29 2.03 -27.98 -16.06
C ASN A 29 0.69 -28.52 -16.58
N SER A 30 -0.28 -27.64 -16.86
CA SER A 30 -1.52 -27.99 -17.57
C SER A 30 -1.67 -27.16 -18.84
N THR A 31 -1.47 -27.84 -19.96
CA THR A 31 -1.67 -27.38 -21.33
C THR A 31 -3.17 -27.26 -21.62
N ILE A 32 -3.65 -26.10 -22.07
CA ILE A 32 -5.03 -25.92 -22.54
C ILE A 32 -5.02 -25.72 -24.06
N LEU A 33 -5.72 -26.62 -24.75
CA LEU A 33 -5.93 -26.72 -26.19
C LEU A 33 -6.89 -25.65 -26.72
N SER A 34 -6.53 -25.02 -27.84
CA SER A 34 -7.40 -24.16 -28.64
C SER A 34 -8.26 -24.98 -29.61
N PHE A 35 -9.57 -24.72 -29.66
CA PHE A 35 -10.45 -25.24 -30.71
C PHE A 35 -10.85 -24.11 -31.66
N LEU A 36 -10.55 -24.29 -32.95
CA LEU A 36 -11.09 -23.48 -34.05
C LEU A 36 -12.42 -24.10 -34.49
N SER A 37 -13.48 -23.30 -34.56
CA SER A 37 -14.77 -23.71 -35.13
C SER A 37 -15.01 -22.99 -36.46
N THR A 38 -15.24 -23.79 -37.50
CA THR A 38 -15.40 -23.39 -38.89
C THR A 38 -16.85 -22.99 -39.16
N ALA A 39 -17.07 -21.81 -39.76
CA ALA A 39 -18.40 -21.34 -40.14
C ALA A 39 -18.81 -21.87 -41.52
N THR A 40 -20.00 -22.47 -41.59
CA THR A 40 -20.65 -22.93 -42.83
C THR A 40 -21.64 -21.88 -43.30
N THR A 41 -21.50 -21.41 -44.54
CA THR A 41 -22.39 -20.45 -45.18
C THR A 41 -23.56 -21.14 -45.87
N THR A 42 -24.79 -20.84 -45.44
CA THR A 42 -26.05 -21.30 -46.06
C THR A 42 -26.59 -20.23 -47.00
N PRO A 43 -27.13 -20.58 -48.19
CA PRO A 43 -27.59 -19.61 -49.18
C PRO A 43 -28.85 -18.85 -48.76
N THR A 44 -28.87 -17.59 -49.18
CA THR A 44 -29.86 -16.56 -48.89
C THR A 44 -31.08 -16.68 -49.79
N VAL A 45 -32.27 -16.80 -49.19
CA VAL A 45 -33.55 -16.61 -49.89
C VAL A 45 -33.94 -15.15 -49.77
N THR A 46 -34.28 -14.50 -50.88
CA THR A 46 -34.71 -13.09 -50.94
C THR A 46 -36.23 -13.00 -50.69
N PRO A 47 -36.69 -12.45 -49.54
CA PRO A 47 -38.10 -12.23 -49.31
C PRO A 47 -38.61 -10.93 -49.97
N LEU A 48 -39.88 -10.98 -50.33
CA LEU A 48 -40.72 -9.92 -50.90
C LEU A 48 -40.82 -8.69 -49.96
N PRO A 49 -40.93 -7.45 -50.47
CA PRO A 49 -41.01 -6.26 -49.62
C PRO A 49 -42.31 -6.22 -48.83
N THR A 50 -42.20 -6.56 -47.55
CA THR A 50 -43.26 -6.39 -46.55
C THR A 50 -43.14 -4.97 -45.97
N HIS A 51 -44.23 -4.21 -45.99
CA HIS A 51 -44.32 -2.91 -45.33
C HIS A 51 -43.89 -3.05 -43.86
N THR A 52 -42.68 -2.58 -43.58
CA THR A 52 -42.03 -2.77 -42.28
C THR A 52 -42.62 -1.74 -41.31
N PRO A 53 -43.22 -2.16 -40.18
CA PRO A 53 -43.67 -1.20 -39.18
C PRO A 53 -42.48 -0.37 -38.74
N THR A 54 -42.61 0.96 -38.79
CA THR A 54 -41.58 1.91 -38.38
C THR A 54 -41.18 1.59 -36.95
N SER A 55 -39.96 1.06 -36.74
CA SER A 55 -39.49 0.65 -35.42
C SER A 55 -39.47 1.87 -34.52
N THR A 56 -40.30 1.86 -33.48
CA THR A 56 -40.22 2.84 -32.39
C THR A 56 -38.77 2.85 -31.89
N PRO A 57 -38.08 4.01 -31.86
CA PRO A 57 -36.69 4.05 -31.44
C PRO A 57 -36.61 3.47 -30.02
N ARG A 58 -35.86 2.36 -29.90
CA ARG A 58 -35.60 1.73 -28.60
C ARG A 58 -34.91 2.80 -27.74
N PRO A 59 -35.35 3.03 -26.49
CA PRO A 59 -34.68 3.96 -25.60
C PRO A 59 -33.19 3.60 -25.58
N THR A 60 -32.38 4.55 -26.02
CA THR A 60 -30.92 4.41 -26.00
C THR A 60 -30.52 4.40 -24.54
N ASN A 61 -29.73 3.42 -24.11
CA ASN A 61 -29.25 3.37 -22.73
C ASN A 61 -28.57 4.70 -22.41
N THR A 62 -29.15 5.45 -21.48
CA THR A 62 -28.52 6.66 -20.95
C THR A 62 -27.16 6.25 -20.39
N PRO A 63 -26.05 6.90 -20.78
CA PRO A 63 -24.74 6.57 -20.26
C PRO A 63 -24.76 6.68 -18.73
N THR A 64 -24.41 5.60 -18.05
CA THR A 64 -24.24 5.61 -16.60
C THR A 64 -23.05 6.51 -16.27
N VAL A 65 -23.29 7.56 -15.49
CA VAL A 65 -22.22 8.43 -15.00
C VAL A 65 -21.28 7.58 -14.16
N THR A 66 -20.04 7.45 -14.61
CA THR A 66 -18.99 6.80 -13.82
C THR A 66 -18.52 7.80 -12.76
N PRO A 67 -18.52 7.45 -11.46
CA PRO A 67 -18.09 8.37 -10.42
C PRO A 67 -16.62 8.78 -10.66
N THR A 68 -16.34 10.06 -10.48
CA THR A 68 -14.96 10.56 -10.51
C THR A 68 -14.21 10.03 -9.29
N PRO A 69 -13.04 9.40 -9.43
CA PRO A 69 -12.29 8.88 -8.30
C PRO A 69 -11.86 10.00 -7.32
N ASP A 70 -12.00 9.73 -6.03
CA ASP A 70 -11.62 10.65 -4.98
C ASP A 70 -10.11 10.96 -5.01
N LYS A 71 -9.74 12.20 -4.71
CA LYS A 71 -8.33 12.61 -4.59
C LYS A 71 -7.65 11.86 -3.45
N GLY A 72 -6.45 11.36 -3.70
CA GLY A 72 -5.72 10.50 -2.76
C GLY A 72 -6.21 9.05 -2.73
N SER A 73 -7.16 8.67 -3.60
CA SER A 73 -7.46 7.26 -3.84
C SER A 73 -6.34 6.58 -4.62
N PHE A 74 -6.33 5.25 -4.66
CA PHE A 74 -5.35 4.49 -5.44
C PHE A 74 -5.40 4.84 -6.95
N VAL A 75 -6.59 5.16 -7.48
CA VAL A 75 -6.80 5.49 -8.90
C VAL A 75 -6.48 6.97 -9.21
N ASN A 76 -6.60 7.85 -8.21
CA ASN A 76 -6.28 9.28 -8.31
C ASN A 76 -5.34 9.68 -7.15
N PRO A 77 -4.11 9.17 -7.15
CA PRO A 77 -3.14 9.40 -6.08
C PRO A 77 -2.61 10.84 -6.10
N LEU A 78 -2.15 11.30 -4.96
CA LEU A 78 -1.55 12.62 -4.78
C LEU A 78 -0.14 12.69 -5.40
N GLY A 79 0.21 13.82 -5.99
CA GLY A 79 1.57 14.11 -6.44
C GLY A 79 2.48 14.65 -5.32
N ILE A 80 3.76 14.83 -5.67
CA ILE A 80 4.71 15.55 -4.81
C ILE A 80 4.25 17.00 -4.64
N GLY A 81 4.34 17.51 -3.41
CA GLY A 81 3.91 18.85 -3.01
C GLY A 81 2.42 18.98 -2.71
N GLU A 82 1.61 17.97 -3.06
CA GLU A 82 0.20 17.97 -2.70
C GLU A 82 -0.03 17.52 -1.27
N SER A 83 -0.98 18.18 -0.60
CA SER A 83 -1.40 17.84 0.77
C SER A 83 -2.79 17.21 0.75
N ILE A 84 -3.03 16.32 1.72
CA ILE A 84 -4.36 15.79 2.00
C ILE A 84 -4.63 15.78 3.50
N THR A 85 -5.84 16.19 3.88
CA THR A 85 -6.36 16.05 5.24
C THR A 85 -7.09 14.72 5.34
N VAL A 86 -6.56 13.80 6.14
CA VAL A 86 -7.18 12.50 6.39
C VAL A 86 -7.84 12.53 7.77
N LYS A 87 -9.12 12.18 7.79
CA LYS A 87 -9.89 11.91 9.01
C LYS A 87 -9.92 10.39 9.22
N PRO A 88 -9.69 9.87 10.43
CA PRO A 88 -9.83 8.46 10.74
C PRO A 88 -11.25 8.02 10.42
N PHE A 89 -11.38 6.81 9.90
CA PHE A 89 -12.68 6.22 9.60
C PHE A 89 -13.49 6.07 10.88
N ARG A 90 -14.75 6.50 10.86
CA ARG A 90 -15.71 6.21 11.91
C ARG A 90 -16.28 4.81 11.70
N TYR A 91 -15.94 3.85 12.54
CA TYR A 91 -16.77 2.65 12.66
C TYR A 91 -17.96 2.97 13.58
N GLU A 92 -19.16 3.02 13.02
CA GLU A 92 -20.40 2.94 13.80
C GLU A 92 -20.59 1.47 14.22
N VAL A 93 -19.91 1.07 15.30
CA VAL A 93 -20.32 -0.09 16.09
C VAL A 93 -20.74 0.46 17.44
N ASP A 94 -21.94 0.10 17.88
CA ASP A 94 -22.65 0.63 19.03
C ASP A 94 -21.76 1.10 20.19
N THR A 95 -21.86 2.41 20.47
CA THR A 95 -21.39 3.14 21.65
C THR A 95 -19.86 3.31 21.87
N ILE A 96 -19.43 4.54 21.51
CA ILE A 96 -18.25 5.30 22.00
C ILE A 96 -16.89 4.94 21.39
N PHE A 97 -16.69 5.37 20.14
CA PHE A 97 -15.35 5.77 19.68
C PHE A 97 -15.40 7.23 19.18
N GLU A 98 -14.96 8.16 20.04
CA GLU A 98 -14.62 9.53 19.63
C GLU A 98 -13.17 9.56 19.15
N GLU A 99 -12.95 9.30 17.86
CA GLU A 99 -11.62 9.47 17.28
C GLU A 99 -11.55 10.79 16.54
N LYS A 100 -10.98 11.78 17.23
CA LYS A 100 -10.77 13.16 16.76
C LYS A 100 -9.33 13.37 16.33
N TYR A 101 -8.71 12.43 15.62
CA TYR A 101 -7.45 12.74 14.96
C TYR A 101 -7.77 13.38 13.62
N VAL A 102 -7.21 14.54 13.31
CA VAL A 102 -7.29 15.09 11.96
C VAL A 102 -5.87 15.42 11.56
N MET A 103 -5.39 14.78 10.50
CA MET A 103 -3.99 14.90 10.10
C MET A 103 -3.86 15.33 8.65
N ASP A 104 -2.94 16.25 8.40
CA ASP A 104 -2.44 16.52 7.07
C ASP A 104 -1.18 15.71 6.81
N CYS A 105 -1.07 15.20 5.58
CA CYS A 105 0.15 14.61 5.07
C CYS A 105 0.50 15.25 3.74
N THR A 106 1.78 15.59 3.57
CA THR A 106 2.34 16.12 2.32
C THR A 106 3.62 15.36 1.98
N LEU A 107 3.70 14.82 0.77
CA LEU A 107 4.93 14.27 0.21
C LEU A 107 5.76 15.38 -0.40
N LEU A 108 6.91 15.71 0.19
CA LEU A 108 7.73 16.85 -0.23
C LEU A 108 8.81 16.48 -1.24
N GLU A 109 9.43 15.32 -1.06
CA GLU A 109 10.61 14.94 -1.83
C GLU A 109 10.75 13.41 -1.92
N ILE A 110 11.31 12.94 -3.02
CA ILE A 110 11.60 11.52 -3.27
C ILE A 110 13.05 11.41 -3.72
N VAL A 111 13.83 10.58 -3.03
CA VAL A 111 15.22 10.29 -3.36
C VAL A 111 15.39 8.77 -3.46
N THR A 112 16.12 8.31 -4.48
CA THR A 112 16.39 6.88 -4.73
C THR A 112 17.89 6.61 -4.85
N GLY A 113 18.25 5.32 -4.85
CA GLY A 113 19.62 4.87 -5.14
C GLY A 113 20.64 5.29 -4.09
N ASP A 114 21.85 5.66 -4.54
CA ASP A 114 22.98 5.98 -3.66
C ASP A 114 22.73 7.18 -2.75
N ASP A 115 21.96 8.18 -3.23
CA ASP A 115 21.63 9.34 -2.42
C ASP A 115 20.62 9.00 -1.32
N ALA A 116 19.67 8.12 -1.60
CA ALA A 116 18.77 7.59 -0.56
C ALA A 116 19.55 6.78 0.49
N LEU A 117 20.56 6.00 0.07
CA LEU A 117 21.45 5.29 0.98
C LEU A 117 22.27 6.25 1.86
N LYS A 118 22.76 7.37 1.31
CA LYS A 118 23.47 8.40 2.09
C LYS A 118 22.55 9.00 3.16
N ILE A 119 21.32 9.37 2.79
CA ILE A 119 20.32 9.87 3.74
C ILE A 119 20.05 8.82 4.81
N ALA A 120 19.81 7.57 4.43
CA ALA A 120 19.52 6.51 5.38
C ALA A 120 20.69 6.22 6.35
N LYS A 121 21.94 6.41 5.92
CA LYS A 121 23.13 6.37 6.79
C LYS A 121 23.17 7.55 7.76
N GLN A 122 22.88 8.76 7.28
CA GLN A 122 22.90 9.99 8.07
C GLN A 122 21.81 10.00 9.15
N GLU A 123 20.62 9.53 8.80
CA GLU A 123 19.46 9.51 9.69
C GLU A 123 19.56 8.46 10.81
N ARG A 124 20.66 7.68 10.85
CA ARG A 124 20.92 6.64 11.88
C ARG A 124 19.71 5.75 12.15
N VAL A 125 18.93 5.50 11.10
CA VAL A 125 17.66 4.76 11.10
C VAL A 125 17.79 3.32 11.61
N TRP A 126 19.02 2.83 11.76
CA TRP A 126 19.31 1.43 11.98
C TRP A 126 19.21 1.06 13.45
N SER A 127 18.09 0.42 13.74
CA SER A 127 18.07 -0.60 14.77
C SER A 127 19.23 -1.58 14.57
N PRO A 128 19.90 -2.01 15.65
CA PRO A 128 20.89 -3.09 15.58
C PRO A 128 20.30 -4.40 15.00
N TYR A 129 18.97 -4.51 14.94
CA TYR A 129 18.26 -5.68 14.42
C TYR A 129 17.98 -5.63 12.90
N ASP A 130 18.16 -4.48 12.24
CA ASP A 130 17.93 -4.39 10.80
C ASP A 130 19.01 -3.55 10.10
N PRO A 131 20.24 -4.05 9.93
CA PRO A 131 21.33 -3.26 9.35
C PRO A 131 21.11 -2.94 7.86
N LEU A 132 21.85 -1.93 7.38
CA LEU A 132 22.01 -1.70 5.94
C LEU A 132 22.52 -2.96 5.25
N VAL A 133 21.89 -3.30 4.14
CA VAL A 133 22.27 -4.45 3.32
C VAL A 133 23.01 -3.92 2.10
N GLU A 134 24.22 -4.42 1.87
CA GLU A 134 25.00 -4.03 0.69
C GLU A 134 24.28 -4.48 -0.60
N GLY A 135 24.24 -3.60 -1.60
CA GLY A 135 23.51 -3.84 -2.85
C GLY A 135 21.98 -3.71 -2.74
N GLN A 136 21.43 -3.47 -1.54
CA GLN A 136 20.02 -3.14 -1.38
C GLN A 136 19.76 -1.71 -1.84
N GLU A 137 18.70 -1.53 -2.63
CA GLU A 137 18.23 -0.20 -2.98
C GLU A 137 17.34 0.39 -1.90
N TYR A 138 17.47 1.69 -1.73
CA TYR A 138 16.73 2.47 -0.75
C TYR A 138 15.92 3.56 -1.43
N LEU A 139 14.80 3.86 -0.81
CA LEU A 139 13.91 4.96 -1.15
C LEU A 139 13.79 5.84 0.08
N ALA A 140 14.16 7.11 -0.03
CA ALA A 140 13.99 8.10 1.02
C ALA A 140 12.88 9.07 0.62
N LEU A 141 11.86 9.18 1.46
CA LEU A 141 10.70 10.06 1.25
C LEU A 141 10.71 11.16 2.29
N ARG A 142 10.73 12.43 1.88
CA ARG A 142 10.59 13.54 2.81
C ARG A 142 9.12 13.86 2.96
N LEU A 143 8.61 13.73 4.17
CA LEU A 143 7.21 13.94 4.49
C LEU A 143 7.05 15.08 5.48
N ARG A 144 5.93 15.78 5.37
CA ARG A 144 5.44 16.69 6.39
C ARG A 144 4.12 16.17 6.92
N LEU A 145 4.07 15.95 8.22
CA LEU A 145 2.89 15.51 8.95
C LEU A 145 2.44 16.64 9.87
N LYS A 146 1.15 16.92 9.88
CA LYS A 146 0.55 17.89 10.78
C LYS A 146 -0.66 17.29 11.47
N LEU A 147 -0.61 17.16 12.78
CA LEU A 147 -1.76 16.81 13.59
C LEU A 147 -2.53 18.09 13.92
N GLN A 148 -3.69 18.27 13.29
CA GLN A 148 -4.54 19.43 13.48
C GLN A 148 -5.39 19.33 14.75
N ILE A 149 -6.00 18.16 14.96
CA ILE A 149 -6.91 17.88 16.07
C ILE A 149 -6.50 16.53 16.65
N ALA A 150 -6.48 16.41 17.98
CA ALA A 150 -6.29 15.15 18.68
C ALA A 150 -7.50 14.78 19.53
N LYS A 151 -7.48 13.57 20.10
CA LYS A 151 -8.51 13.11 21.03
C LYS A 151 -8.59 14.01 22.27
N ASN A 152 -7.44 14.42 22.81
CA ASN A 152 -7.35 15.33 23.94
C ASN A 152 -6.29 16.39 23.67
N GLU A 153 -6.73 17.62 23.42
CA GLU A 153 -5.84 18.76 23.13
C GLU A 153 -4.95 19.17 24.32
N ASN A 154 -5.23 18.65 25.53
CA ASN A 154 -4.43 18.87 26.73
C ASN A 154 -3.45 17.72 27.02
N VAL A 155 -3.23 16.83 26.07
CA VAL A 155 -2.21 15.77 26.14
C VAL A 155 -1.11 16.06 25.12
N VAL A 156 0.13 15.81 25.52
CA VAL A 156 1.27 15.86 24.61
C VAL A 156 1.17 14.66 23.68
N GLU A 157 1.10 14.92 22.38
CA GLU A 157 1.07 13.91 21.33
C GLU A 157 2.44 13.83 20.66
N THR A 158 2.79 12.65 20.16
CA THR A 158 4.03 12.42 19.41
C THR A 158 3.69 11.93 18.01
N LEU A 159 4.35 12.46 16.98
CA LEU A 159 4.17 12.04 15.60
C LEU A 159 5.20 10.99 15.21
N TYR A 160 4.74 9.76 15.02
CA TYR A 160 5.55 8.65 14.53
C TYR A 160 5.20 8.32 13.07
N PRO A 161 6.03 8.70 12.08
CA PRO A 161 5.73 8.49 10.67
C PRO A 161 5.67 7.01 10.30
N TYR A 162 6.52 6.19 10.92
CA TYR A 162 6.85 4.83 10.46
C TYR A 162 5.67 3.89 10.51
N TRP A 163 4.78 4.09 11.49
CA TRP A 163 3.57 3.29 11.59
C TRP A 163 2.52 3.72 10.57
N SER A 164 2.56 4.97 10.14
CA SER A 164 1.54 5.60 9.29
C SER A 164 1.83 5.46 7.83
N THR A 165 3.07 5.21 7.45
CA THR A 165 3.52 5.24 6.05
C THR A 165 4.01 3.88 5.61
N THR A 166 3.40 3.34 4.55
CA THR A 166 3.82 2.07 3.95
C THR A 166 3.88 2.18 2.43
N LEU A 167 4.69 1.33 1.80
CA LEU A 167 4.63 1.17 0.35
C LEU A 167 3.58 0.12 -0.01
N ARG A 168 2.80 0.40 -1.06
CA ARG A 168 1.85 -0.53 -1.67
C ARG A 168 2.05 -0.59 -3.18
N TYR A 169 2.01 -1.78 -3.75
CA TYR A 169 2.16 -2.00 -5.19
C TYR A 169 0.81 -2.10 -5.92
N GLU A 170 -0.24 -2.45 -5.18
CA GLU A 170 -1.59 -2.65 -5.69
C GLU A 170 -2.60 -2.19 -4.64
N ASN A 171 -3.82 -1.90 -5.08
CA ASN A 171 -4.90 -1.52 -4.18
C ASN A 171 -5.20 -2.68 -3.23
N ASN A 172 -5.19 -2.42 -1.92
CA ASN A 172 -5.31 -3.45 -0.87
C ASN A 172 -4.20 -4.52 -0.87
N GLY A 173 -3.06 -4.23 -1.50
CA GLY A 173 -1.88 -5.10 -1.47
C GLY A 173 -1.19 -5.17 -0.11
N VAL A 174 -0.15 -6.00 -0.03
CA VAL A 174 0.68 -6.13 1.17
C VAL A 174 1.46 -4.84 1.43
N ASP A 175 1.41 -4.39 2.67
CA ASP A 175 2.14 -3.23 3.16
C ASP A 175 3.63 -3.55 3.36
N ILE A 176 4.51 -2.74 2.76
CA ILE A 176 5.94 -2.72 3.13
C ILE A 176 6.17 -1.56 4.08
N TRP A 177 6.65 -1.89 5.27
CA TRP A 177 6.94 -0.93 6.33
C TRP A 177 8.24 -0.18 6.09
N SER A 178 8.32 1.04 6.64
CA SER A 178 9.56 1.79 6.63
C SER A 178 10.61 1.11 7.51
N ALA A 179 11.88 1.38 7.21
CA ALA A 179 13.02 0.89 7.96
C ALA A 179 13.26 1.70 9.26
N ASP A 180 12.66 2.89 9.39
CA ASP A 180 12.90 3.87 10.45
C ASP A 180 11.86 3.90 11.57
N PHE A 181 11.83 2.83 12.36
CA PHE A 181 10.79 2.67 13.39
C PHE A 181 11.01 3.46 14.69
N THR A 182 12.01 4.33 14.81
CA THR A 182 12.28 5.05 16.08
C THR A 182 12.21 6.57 15.97
N LYS A 183 11.95 7.09 14.76
CA LYS A 183 12.08 8.52 14.52
C LYS A 183 10.81 9.27 14.93
N ILE A 184 11.00 10.31 15.73
CA ILE A 184 9.94 11.26 16.09
C ILE A 184 9.99 12.44 15.12
N PHE A 185 8.85 12.78 14.51
CA PHE A 185 8.73 13.97 13.67
C PHE A 185 8.54 15.24 14.50
N ALA A 186 7.68 15.16 15.52
CA ALA A 186 7.37 16.25 16.45
C ALA A 186 6.73 15.67 17.72
N GLU A 187 6.81 16.43 18.81
CA GLU A 187 6.15 16.14 20.08
C GLU A 187 5.60 17.45 20.66
N GLY A 188 4.34 17.46 21.11
CA GLY A 188 3.72 18.66 21.68
C GLY A 188 2.20 18.61 21.71
N TYR A 189 1.57 19.75 22.00
CA TYR A 189 0.11 19.89 22.00
C TYR A 189 -0.41 20.28 20.61
N PRO A 190 -1.49 19.68 20.11
CA PRO A 190 -2.09 20.06 18.83
C PRO A 190 -2.43 21.56 18.75
N PRO A 191 -2.25 22.20 17.58
CA PRO A 191 -1.71 21.62 16.37
C PRO A 191 -0.18 21.42 16.47
N ILE A 192 0.31 20.23 16.10
CA ILE A 192 1.74 19.93 15.98
C ILE A 192 2.09 19.55 14.56
N GLU A 193 3.28 19.95 14.12
CA GLU A 193 3.77 19.72 12.78
C GLU A 193 5.23 19.27 12.84
N GLY A 194 5.56 18.27 12.03
CA GLY A 194 6.93 17.77 11.89
C GLY A 194 7.22 17.40 10.45
N GLU A 195 8.49 17.56 10.07
CA GLU A 195 8.99 17.24 8.74
C GLU A 195 10.23 16.37 8.88
N ASN A 196 10.25 15.23 8.19
CA ASN A 196 11.45 14.39 8.19
C ASN A 196 11.49 13.38 7.04
N TRP A 197 12.62 12.71 6.93
CA TRP A 197 12.82 11.56 6.05
C TRP A 197 12.26 10.28 6.65
N VAL A 198 11.54 9.53 5.81
CA VAL A 198 11.10 8.13 6.00
C VAL A 198 11.82 7.26 4.99
N ILE A 199 12.40 6.15 5.44
CA ILE A 199 13.27 5.31 4.61
C ILE A 199 12.61 3.96 4.35
N PHE A 200 12.65 3.49 3.11
CA PHE A 200 12.17 2.16 2.72
C PHE A 200 13.27 1.36 2.03
N LYS A 201 13.24 0.04 2.26
CA LYS A 201 13.89 -0.92 1.35
C LYS A 201 12.99 -1.06 0.13
N TYR A 202 13.56 -0.85 -1.04
CA TYR A 202 12.81 -0.79 -2.30
C TYR A 202 13.46 -1.70 -3.34
N LYS A 203 12.67 -2.18 -4.29
CA LYS A 203 13.16 -2.99 -5.41
C LYS A 203 13.17 -2.15 -6.68
N SER A 204 14.35 -1.98 -7.28
CA SER A 204 14.54 -1.26 -8.55
C SER A 204 13.53 -1.62 -9.63
N GLY A 205 13.13 -0.61 -10.39
CA GLY A 205 12.22 -0.75 -11.52
C GLY A 205 10.77 -1.03 -11.14
N THR A 206 10.44 -1.08 -9.85
CA THR A 206 9.05 -1.18 -9.39
C THR A 206 8.43 0.21 -9.18
N LYS A 207 7.10 0.32 -9.22
CA LYS A 207 6.39 1.59 -9.08
C LYS A 207 5.38 1.53 -7.93
N PRO A 208 5.83 1.46 -6.66
CA PRO A 208 4.93 1.51 -5.53
C PRO A 208 4.30 2.89 -5.37
N PHE A 209 3.20 2.92 -4.65
CA PHE A 209 2.60 4.11 -4.06
C PHE A 209 3.01 4.19 -2.59
N LEU A 210 3.12 5.41 -2.08
CA LEU A 210 3.14 5.64 -0.63
C LEU A 210 1.69 5.68 -0.14
N TYR A 211 1.37 4.82 0.82
CA TYR A 211 0.11 4.83 1.54
C TYR A 211 0.31 5.47 2.91
N PHE A 212 -0.46 6.50 3.22
CA PHE A 212 -0.49 7.17 4.52
C PHE A 212 -1.79 6.87 5.27
N SER A 213 -1.69 6.39 6.50
CA SER A 213 -2.83 6.16 7.41
C SER A 213 -2.62 6.90 8.74
N PRO A 214 -3.49 7.88 9.08
CA PRO A 214 -3.26 8.77 10.22
C PRO A 214 -3.42 8.09 11.59
N TYR A 215 -4.26 7.07 11.69
CA TYR A 215 -4.56 6.39 12.97
C TYR A 215 -3.31 5.87 13.68
N LEU A 216 -2.38 5.40 12.87
CA LEU A 216 -1.14 4.80 13.32
C LEU A 216 -0.07 5.83 13.71
N ALA A 217 -0.25 7.12 13.35
CA ALA A 217 0.74 8.15 13.65
C ALA A 217 0.79 8.54 15.12
N VAL A 218 -0.34 8.36 15.82
CA VAL A 218 -0.56 8.91 17.17
C VAL A 218 -0.83 7.80 18.20
N SER A 219 -1.50 6.70 17.83
CA SER A 219 -2.01 5.75 18.83
C SER A 219 -1.17 4.48 19.04
N GLU A 220 -0.17 4.19 18.19
CA GLU A 220 0.56 2.90 18.12
C GLU A 220 -0.32 1.63 18.08
N GLN A 221 -1.64 1.78 17.92
CA GLN A 221 -2.55 0.63 17.95
C GLN A 221 -2.62 -0.01 16.57
N VAL A 222 -2.22 -1.28 16.50
CA VAL A 222 -2.34 -2.10 15.29
C VAL A 222 -3.82 -2.39 15.03
N GLY A 223 -4.50 -1.45 14.37
CA GLY A 223 -5.91 -1.50 14.00
C GLY A 223 -6.13 -1.62 12.49
N ILE A 224 -7.40 -1.72 12.09
CA ILE A 224 -7.78 -1.92 10.69
C ILE A 224 -7.49 -0.66 9.86
N ARG A 225 -6.58 -0.77 8.89
CA ARG A 225 -6.15 0.32 7.98
C ARG A 225 -7.18 0.56 6.88
N ASN A 226 -8.34 1.11 7.26
CA ASN A 226 -9.46 1.30 6.33
C ASN A 226 -9.55 2.72 5.77
N THR A 227 -8.76 3.64 6.32
CA THR A 227 -8.66 5.02 5.83
C THR A 227 -7.22 5.45 5.69
N GLY A 228 -6.95 6.07 4.56
CA GLY A 228 -5.65 6.60 4.22
C GLY A 228 -5.68 7.26 2.86
N ALA A 229 -4.51 7.73 2.45
CA ALA A 229 -4.31 8.38 1.17
C ALA A 229 -3.10 7.78 0.46
N TYR A 230 -3.17 7.75 -0.86
CA TYR A 230 -2.11 7.29 -1.74
C TYR A 230 -1.39 8.47 -2.37
N PHE A 231 -0.06 8.42 -2.36
CA PHE A 231 0.81 9.34 -3.09
C PHE A 231 1.54 8.57 -4.19
N LYS A 232 1.56 9.16 -5.39
CA LYS A 232 2.30 8.66 -6.54
C LYS A 232 3.78 8.99 -6.35
N LEU A 233 4.63 7.97 -6.39
CA LEU A 233 6.06 8.13 -6.17
C LEU A 233 6.86 8.27 -7.48
N PHE A 234 6.35 7.70 -8.57
CA PHE A 234 7.02 7.67 -9.86
C PHE A 234 6.00 7.88 -10.97
N GLU A 235 6.40 8.58 -12.04
CA GLU A 235 5.52 8.85 -13.19
C GLU A 235 5.13 7.61 -14.01
#